data_AF-A0A932QQD9-F1
#
_entry.id   AF-A0A932QQD9-F1
#
_cell.length_a   1.000
_cell.length_b   1.000
_cell.length_c   1.000
_cell.angle_alpha   90.00
_cell.angle_beta   90.00
_cell.angle_gamma   90.00
#
_symmetry.space_group_name_H-M   'P 1'
#
loop_
_entity.id
_entity.type
_entity.pdbx_description
1 polymer ?
#
loop_
_entity_poly.entity_id
_entity_poly.type
_entity_poly.pdbx_seq_one_letter_code
_entity_poly.pdbx_strand_id
1 'polypeptide(L)'
;MIIFTKHAENKFEILKRHQFPISKKLVTDALENPDLIDHSRQPLLIAQKKIDRDHVLRVVFKKELGNTKVITFYPGRIKQYEK
;
A
#
# COMPACT_ATOMS: atom_id res chain seq x y z
N MET A 1 -0.95 -15.93 2.58
CA MET A 1 -0.85 -15.11 3.81
C MET A 1 -0.29 -13.74 3.47
N ILE A 2 -0.68 -12.68 4.18
CA ILE A 2 -0.08 -11.35 4.07
C ILE A 2 1.02 -11.22 5.13
N ILE A 3 2.23 -10.85 4.70
CA ILE A 3 3.40 -10.73 5.57
C ILE A 3 3.95 -9.31 5.45
N PHE A 4 3.99 -8.59 6.57
CA PHE A 4 4.59 -7.27 6.64
C PHE A 4 6.08 -7.39 6.91
N THR A 5 6.90 -6.73 6.08
CA THR A 5 8.33 -6.58 6.38
C THR A 5 8.55 -5.62 7.55
N LYS A 6 9.73 -5.66 8.18
CA LYS A 6 10.12 -4.68 9.21
C LYS A 6 9.99 -3.23 8.70
N HIS A 7 10.28 -2.99 7.43
CA HIS A 7 10.12 -1.67 6.83
C HIS A 7 8.65 -1.24 6.77
N ALA A 8 7.74 -2.12 6.35
CA ALA A 8 6.30 -1.87 6.33
C ALA A 8 5.73 -1.69 7.75
N GLU A 9 6.15 -2.51 8.73
CA GLU A 9 5.74 -2.35 10.14
C GLU A 9 6.15 -0.98 10.69
N ASN A 10 7.39 -0.53 10.44
CA ASN A 10 7.85 0.80 10.86
C ASN A 10 7.07 1.94 10.20
N LYS A 11 6.49 1.71 9.02
CA LYS A 11 5.79 2.75 8.25
C LYS A 11 4.50 3.21 8.93
N PHE A 12 3.85 2.34 9.70
CA PHE A 12 2.67 2.72 10.50
C PHE A 12 2.99 3.85 11.49
N GLU A 13 4.05 3.69 12.28
CA GLU A 13 4.47 4.70 13.27
C GLU A 13 4.99 5.98 12.62
N ILE A 14 5.67 5.87 11.48
CA ILE A 14 6.12 7.04 10.70
C ILE A 14 4.90 7.87 10.27
N LEU A 15 3.91 7.24 9.63
CA LEU A 15 2.74 7.96 9.12
C LEU A 15 1.86 8.51 10.25
N LYS A 16 1.74 7.79 11.36
CA LYS A 16 1.09 8.28 12.58
C LYS A 16 1.75 9.56 13.11
N ARG A 17 3.09 9.62 13.18
CA ARG A 17 3.82 10.84 13.58
C ARG A 17 3.62 12.01 12.62
N HIS A 18 3.37 11.73 11.34
CA HIS A 18 3.03 12.75 10.34
C HIS A 18 1.52 13.08 10.28
N GLN A 19 0.74 12.72 11.31
CA GLN A 19 -0.70 12.99 11.39
C GLN A 19 -1.52 12.36 10.25
N PHE A 20 -1.02 11.26 9.66
CA PHE A 20 -1.70 10.50 8.61
C PHE A 20 -1.76 9.02 8.99
N PRO A 21 -2.48 8.64 10.07
CA PRO A 21 -2.50 7.26 10.53
C PRO A 21 -3.13 6.33 9.48
N ILE A 22 -2.43 5.25 9.14
CA ILE A 22 -2.93 4.15 8.31
C ILE A 22 -3.10 2.92 9.20
N SER A 23 -4.19 2.18 9.05
CA SER A 23 -4.41 0.94 9.80
C SER A 23 -3.93 -0.28 9.00
N LYS A 24 -3.56 -1.37 9.70
CA LYS A 24 -3.29 -2.66 9.04
C LYS A 24 -4.47 -3.13 8.20
N LYS A 25 -5.70 -2.92 8.70
CA LYS A 25 -6.95 -3.24 7.97
C LYS A 25 -7.01 -2.54 6.61
N LEU A 26 -6.67 -1.25 6.55
CA LEU A 26 -6.68 -0.51 5.28
C LEU A 26 -5.59 -0.98 4.31
N VAL A 27 -4.40 -1.35 4.81
CA VAL A 27 -3.35 -1.93 3.96
C VAL A 27 -3.77 -3.30 3.42
N THR A 28 -4.36 -4.15 4.25
CA THR A 28 -4.90 -5.45 3.85
C THR A 28 -6.02 -5.30 2.83
N ASP A 29 -6.98 -4.40 3.08
CA ASP A 29 -8.08 -4.14 2.16
C ASP A 29 -7.60 -3.55 0.83
N ALA A 30 -6.53 -2.75 0.82
CA ALA A 30 -5.89 -2.32 -0.41
C ALA A 30 -5.27 -3.47 -1.20
N LEU A 31 -4.80 -4.53 -0.55
CA LEU A 31 -4.25 -5.72 -1.22
C LEU A 31 -5.33 -6.68 -1.72
N GLU A 32 -6.42 -6.82 -0.96
CA GLU A 32 -7.51 -7.75 -1.26
C GLU A 32 -8.53 -7.17 -2.24
N ASN A 33 -8.86 -5.88 -2.08
CA ASN A 33 -9.85 -5.16 -2.87
C ASN A 33 -9.24 -3.83 -3.41
N PRO A 34 -8.20 -3.89 -4.26
CA PRO A 34 -7.60 -2.71 -4.86
C PRO A 34 -8.54 -2.04 -5.86
N ASP A 35 -8.46 -0.71 -5.97
CA ASP A 35 -9.08 0.02 -7.09
C ASP A 35 -8.26 -0.17 -8.38
N LEU A 36 -6.94 -0.33 -8.23
CA LEU A 36 -5.99 -0.53 -9.33
C LEU A 36 -4.78 -1.34 -8.85
N ILE A 37 -4.28 -2.23 -9.71
CA ILE A 37 -2.94 -2.82 -9.58
C ILE A 37 -2.02 -2.22 -10.65
N ASP A 38 -0.93 -1.60 -10.22
CA ASP A 38 0.11 -1.07 -11.08
C ASP A 38 1.26 -2.08 -11.20
N HIS A 39 1.50 -2.50 -12.45
CA HIS A 39 2.50 -3.50 -12.85
C HIS A 39 3.79 -2.89 -13.42
N SER A 40 3.96 -1.57 -13.37
CA SER A 40 5.10 -0.88 -14.00
C SER A 40 6.46 -1.15 -13.37
N ARG A 41 6.51 -1.76 -12.17
CA ARG A 41 7.74 -1.96 -11.38
C ARG A 41 8.05 -3.43 -11.08
N GLN A 42 7.76 -4.32 -12.04
CA GLN A 42 8.06 -5.74 -11.88
C GLN A 42 9.52 -5.98 -11.43
N PRO A 43 9.76 -6.93 -10.50
CA PRO A 43 8.82 -7.92 -9.95
C PRO A 43 7.91 -7.40 -8.81
N LEU A 44 7.96 -6.10 -8.50
CA LEU A 44 7.10 -5.48 -7.50
C LEU A 44 5.77 -5.05 -8.15
N LEU A 45 4.71 -5.22 -7.39
CA LEU A 45 3.36 -4.78 -7.73
C LEU A 45 2.96 -3.67 -6.76
N ILE A 46 2.09 -2.78 -7.23
CA ILE A 46 1.55 -1.72 -6.39
C ILE A 46 0.04 -1.79 -6.40
N ALA A 47 -0.54 -2.12 -5.25
CA ALA A 47 -1.98 -2.03 -5.05
C ALA A 47 -2.35 -0.61 -4.64
N GLN A 48 -3.32 -0.02 -5.30
CA GLN A 48 -3.82 1.32 -5.02
C GLN A 48 -5.25 1.26 -4.52
N LYS A 49 -5.54 2.00 -3.45
CA LYS A 49 -6.88 2.15 -2.88
C LYS A 49 -7.16 3.58 -2.46
N LYS A 50 -8.31 4.12 -2.81
CA LYS A 50 -8.75 5.46 -2.41
C LYS A 50 -8.94 5.53 -0.89
N ILE A 51 -8.42 6.60 -0.29
CA ILE A 51 -8.58 6.90 1.14
C ILE A 51 -9.68 7.94 1.32
N ASP A 52 -9.60 9.03 0.56
CA ASP A 52 -10.52 10.14 0.59
C ASP A 52 -10.64 10.80 -0.80
N ARG A 53 -11.17 12.02 -0.88
CA ARG A 53 -11.36 12.74 -2.15
C ARG A 53 -10.06 13.08 -2.88
N ASP A 54 -8.95 13.24 -2.17
CA ASP A 54 -7.68 13.73 -2.70
C ASP A 54 -6.53 12.72 -2.60
N HIS A 55 -6.68 11.66 -1.79
CA HIS A 55 -5.61 10.72 -1.47
C HIS A 55 -5.94 9.27 -1.81
N VAL A 56 -4.89 8.56 -2.21
CA VAL A 56 -4.85 7.10 -2.34
C VAL A 56 -3.77 6.52 -1.43
N LEU A 57 -4.00 5.32 -0.93
CA LEU A 57 -3.00 4.46 -0.36
C LEU A 57 -2.38 3.64 -1.49
N ARG A 58 -1.06 3.65 -1.58
CA ARG A 58 -0.29 2.77 -2.46
C ARG A 58 0.50 1.78 -1.62
N VAL A 59 0.27 0.50 -1.85
CA VAL A 59 0.91 -0.61 -1.14
C VAL A 59 1.82 -1.34 -2.10
N VAL A 60 3.13 -1.31 -1.84
CA VAL A 60 4.14 -2.00 -2.64
C VAL A 60 4.33 -3.40 -2.07
N PHE A 61 4.13 -4.41 -2.91
CA PHE A 61 4.20 -5.81 -2.51
C PHE A 61 4.83 -6.68 -3.59
N LYS A 62 5.19 -7.90 -3.20
CA LYS A 62 5.51 -8.97 -4.14
C LYS A 62 4.79 -10.25 -3.76
N LYS A 63 4.51 -11.10 -4.75
CA LYS A 63 4.02 -12.47 -4.53
C LYS A 63 5.21 -13.42 -4.54
N GLU A 64 5.36 -14.21 -3.48
CA GLU A 64 6.48 -15.15 -3.32
C GLU A 64 5.98 -16.37 -2.54
N LEU A 65 6.11 -17.57 -3.14
CA LEU A 65 5.73 -18.85 -2.51
C LEU A 65 4.30 -18.84 -1.92
N GLY A 66 3.32 -18.28 -2.65
CA GLY A 66 1.93 -18.15 -2.19
C GLY A 66 1.69 -17.06 -1.14
N ASN A 67 2.72 -16.31 -0.74
CA ASN A 67 2.61 -15.20 0.21
C ASN A 67 2.61 -13.85 -0.50
N THR A 68 1.85 -12.91 0.06
CA THR A 68 1.87 -11.50 -0.32
C THR A 68 2.75 -10.76 0.67
N LYS A 69 3.96 -10.41 0.26
CA LYS A 69 4.95 -9.74 1.11
C LYS A 69 4.87 -8.24 0.91
N VAL A 70 4.42 -7.51 1.94
CA VAL A 70 4.30 -6.05 1.95
C VAL A 70 5.67 -5.45 2.21
N ILE A 71 6.21 -4.78 1.20
CA ILE A 71 7.52 -4.13 1.25
C ILE A 71 7.40 -2.76 1.93
N THR A 72 6.46 -1.93 1.48
CA THR A 72 6.17 -0.61 2.05
C THR A 72 4.79 -0.13 1.61
N PHE A 73 4.33 0.97 2.17
CA PHE A 73 3.12 1.66 1.71
C PHE A 73 3.22 3.16 1.98
N TYR A 74 2.49 3.96 1.22
CA TYR A 74 2.48 5.41 1.37
C TYR A 74 1.18 6.02 0.84
N PRO A 75 0.71 7.12 1.45
CA PRO A 75 -0.32 7.93 0.83
C PRO A 75 0.27 8.72 -0.35
N GLY A 76 -0.53 8.93 -1.38
CA GLY A 76 -0.20 9.79 -2.51
C GLY A 76 -1.42 10.56 -2.99
N ARG A 77 -1.21 11.62 -3.78
CA ARG A 77 -2.32 12.40 -4.32
C ARG A 77 -2.93 11.68 -5.51
N ILE A 78 -4.26 11.61 -5.57
CA ILE A 78 -4.99 10.96 -6.67
C ILE A 78 -4.55 11.49 -8.04
N LYS A 79 -4.42 12.82 -8.16
CA LYS A 79 -3.98 13.52 -9.38
C LYS A 79 -2.62 13.07 -9.93
N GLN A 80 -1.78 12.43 -9.12
CA GLN A 80 -0.48 11.90 -9.57
C GLN A 80 -0.59 10.52 -10.25
N TYR A 81 -1.75 9.87 -10.14
CA TYR A 81 -1.96 8.48 -10.57
C TYR A 81 -3.24 8.29 -11.39
N GLU A 82 -4.07 9.32 -11.53
CA GLU A 82 -5.08 9.39 -12.58
C GLU A 82 -4.36 9.36 -13.94
N LYS A 83 -4.67 8.34 -14.74
CA LYS A 83 -4.30 8.25 -16.16
C LYS A 83 -5.51 8.57 -17.00
#